data_AF-M9M8D1-F1
#
_entry.id   AF-M9M8D1-F1
#
_cell.length_a   1.000
_cell.length_b   1.000
_cell.length_c   1.000
_cell.angle_alpha   90.00
_cell.angle_beta   90.00
_cell.angle_gamma   90.00
#
_symmetry.space_group_name_H-M   'P 1'
#
loop_
_entity.id
_entity.type
_entity.pdbx_description
1 polymer ?
#
loop_
_entity_poly.entity_id
_entity_poly.type
_entity_poly.pdbx_seq_one_letter_code
_entity_poly.pdbx_strand_id
1 'polypeptide(L)'
;MVELNAAVLYSFKEAGVSIVDHHTAAHQFERFEQQEVEANRPLTGDWTWLIPPMSPAATHIFHQSYSNKKVSPLFAYQTAPY
;
A
#
# COMPACT_ATOMS: atom_id res chain seq x y z
N MET A 1 3.43 9.24 17.94
CA MET A 1 2.79 8.79 16.68
C MET A 1 2.22 7.38 16.75
N VAL A 2 2.84 6.44 17.48
CA VAL A 2 2.32 5.06 17.64
C VAL A 2 0.94 5.04 18.32
N GLU A 3 0.80 5.69 19.47
CA GLU A 3 -0.47 5.70 20.23
C GLU A 3 -1.66 6.28 19.45
N LEU A 4 -1.43 7.31 18.64
CA LEU A 4 -2.48 7.88 17.80
C LEU A 4 -2.96 6.88 16.73
N ASN A 5 -2.04 6.14 16.10
CA ASN A 5 -2.40 5.11 15.13
C ASN A 5 -3.15 3.95 15.79
N ALA A 6 -2.73 3.55 16.99
CA ALA A 6 -3.44 2.53 17.77
C ALA A 6 -4.87 2.96 18.11
N ALA A 7 -5.06 4.22 18.53
CA ALA A 7 -6.38 4.78 18.82
C ALA A 7 -7.28 4.80 17.58
N VAL A 8 -6.76 5.21 16.42
CA VAL A 8 -7.53 5.22 15.16
C VAL A 8 -7.99 3.81 14.78
N LEU A 9 -7.10 2.82 14.82
CA LEU A 9 -7.44 1.43 14.51
C LEU A 9 -8.48 0.87 15.49
N TYR A 10 -8.34 1.19 16.78
CA TYR A 10 -9.29 0.78 17.81
C TYR A 10 -10.69 1.37 17.55
N SER A 11 -10.80 2.67 17.32
CA SER A 11 -12.09 3.33 17.14
C SER A 11 -12.84 2.86 15.90
N PHE A 12 -12.14 2.62 14.78
CA PHE A 12 -12.76 2.05 13.57
C PHE A 12 -13.28 0.64 13.82
N LYS A 13 -12.50 -0.19 14.52
CA LYS A 13 -12.90 -1.54 14.92
C LYS A 13 -14.12 -1.51 15.84
N GLU A 14 -14.14 -0.64 16.84
CA GLU A 14 -15.26 -0.45 17.76
C GLU A 14 -16.54 -0.05 17.02
N ALA A 15 -16.43 0.83 16.03
CA ALA A 15 -17.55 1.27 15.20
C ALA A 15 -17.98 0.25 14.12
N GLY A 16 -17.30 -0.90 13.99
CA GLY A 16 -17.57 -1.89 12.94
C GLY A 16 -17.26 -1.39 11.53
N VAL A 17 -16.40 -0.37 11.40
CA VAL A 17 -15.99 0.21 10.11
C VAL A 17 -14.68 -0.43 9.67
N SER A 18 -14.64 -0.89 8.42
CA SER A 18 -13.45 -1.52 7.85
C SER A 18 -12.25 -0.56 7.81
N ILE A 19 -11.13 -1.01 8.34
CA ILE A 19 -9.82 -0.37 8.24
C ILE A 19 -8.74 -1.45 8.22
N VAL A 20 -7.58 -1.16 7.65
CA VAL A 20 -6.42 -2.05 7.63
C VAL A 20 -5.21 -1.29 8.16
N ASP A 21 -4.42 -1.94 9.01
CA ASP A 21 -3.13 -1.39 9.44
C ASP A 21 -2.05 -1.61 8.36
N HIS A 22 -0.94 -0.89 8.48
CA HIS A 22 0.11 -0.90 7.45
C HIS A 22 0.90 -2.21 7.38
N HIS A 23 0.99 -2.99 8.46
CA HIS A 23 1.64 -4.31 8.41
C HIS A 23 0.76 -5.31 7.66
N THR A 24 -0.54 -5.35 8.00
CA THR A 24 -1.50 -6.20 7.28
C THR A 24 -1.60 -5.80 5.80
N ALA A 25 -1.65 -4.50 5.50
CA ALA A 25 -1.67 -4.01 4.12
C ALA A 25 -0.40 -4.40 3.35
N ALA A 26 0.77 -4.34 3.97
CA ALA A 26 2.01 -4.81 3.34
C ALA A 26 1.97 -6.31 3.05
N HIS A 27 1.48 -7.16 3.97
CA HIS A 27 1.33 -8.60 3.69
C HIS A 27 0.30 -8.89 2.58
N GLN A 28 -0.78 -8.10 2.50
CA GLN A 28 -1.72 -8.20 1.38
C GLN A 28 -1.06 -7.82 0.06
N PHE A 29 -0.19 -6.80 0.06
CA PHE A 29 0.60 -6.43 -1.11
C PHE A 29 1.56 -7.55 -1.51
N GLU A 30 2.24 -8.21 -0.56
CA GLU A 30 3.08 -9.40 -0.83
C GLU A 30 2.29 -10.50 -1.56
N ARG A 31 1.05 -10.76 -1.13
CA ARG A 31 0.18 -11.71 -1.82
C ARG A 31 -0.16 -11.27 -3.25
N PHE A 32 -0.37 -9.98 -3.48
CA PHE A 32 -0.57 -9.43 -4.81
C PHE A 32 0.67 -9.63 -5.70
N GLU A 33 1.88 -9.40 -5.19
CA GLU A 33 3.12 -9.67 -5.92
C GLU A 33 3.20 -11.13 -6.40
N GLN A 34 2.88 -12.07 -5.50
CA GLN A 34 2.84 -13.50 -5.82
C GLN A 34 1.82 -13.81 -6.93
N GLN A 35 0.64 -13.18 -6.88
CA GLN A 35 -0.40 -13.37 -7.89
C GLN A 35 0.02 -12.83 -9.27
N GLU A 36 0.71 -11.69 -9.32
CA GLU A 36 1.24 -11.15 -10.58
C GLU A 36 2.29 -12.10 -11.18
N VAL A 37 3.16 -12.67 -10.35
CA VAL A 37 4.14 -13.68 -10.77
C VAL A 37 3.46 -14.95 -11.27
N GLU A 38 2.50 -15.50 -10.51
CA GLU A 38 1.72 -16.69 -10.90
C GLU A 38 0.99 -16.48 -12.24
N ALA A 39 0.51 -15.27 -12.49
CA ALA A 39 -0.18 -14.90 -13.71
C ALA A 39 0.76 -14.41 -14.83
N ASN A 40 2.09 -14.47 -14.63
CA ASN A 40 3.12 -14.04 -15.56
C ASN A 40 2.93 -12.58 -16.04
N ARG A 41 2.55 -11.69 -15.13
CA ARG A 41 2.37 -10.25 -15.37
C ARG A 41 3.51 -9.45 -14.73
N PRO A 42 3.96 -8.36 -15.38
CA PRO A 42 4.97 -7.48 -14.80
C PRO A 42 4.38 -6.66 -13.66
N LEU A 43 5.05 -6.66 -12.51
CA LEU A 43 4.71 -5.81 -11.37
C LEU A 43 5.25 -4.38 -11.58
N THR A 44 4.41 -3.38 -11.30
CA THR A 44 4.80 -1.96 -11.28
C THR A 44 4.33 -1.31 -9.98
N GLY A 45 5.07 -0.31 -9.50
CA GLY A 45 4.76 0.35 -8.24
C GLY A 45 5.66 1.55 -7.99
N ASP A 46 5.11 2.60 -7.38
CA ASP A 46 5.89 3.73 -6.87
C ASP A 46 6.31 3.43 -5.43
N TRP A 47 7.57 3.04 -5.24
CA TRP A 47 8.11 2.67 -3.94
C TRP A 47 7.88 3.76 -2.87
N THR A 48 7.96 5.04 -3.25
CA THR A 48 7.78 6.16 -2.32
C THR A 48 6.36 6.27 -1.77
N TRP A 49 5.38 5.72 -2.48
CA TRP A 49 3.98 5.64 -2.06
C TRP A 49 3.61 4.30 -1.42
N LEU A 50 4.35 3.23 -1.74
CA LEU A 50 4.07 1.89 -1.21
C LEU A 50 4.59 1.68 0.22
N ILE A 51 5.72 2.30 0.58
CA ILE A 51 6.22 2.21 1.95
C ILE A 51 5.29 2.99 2.90
N PRO A 52 4.97 2.45 4.10
CA PRO A 52 4.16 3.20 5.03
C PRO A 52 4.94 4.39 5.62
N PRO A 53 4.28 5.52 5.91
CA PRO A 53 4.94 6.72 6.45
C PRO A 53 5.44 6.52 7.90
N MET A 54 5.01 5.45 8.55
CA MET A 54 5.45 5.04 9.88
C MET A 54 6.06 3.64 9.79
N SER A 55 7.23 3.47 10.41
CA SER A 55 7.95 2.19 10.47
C SER A 55 8.17 1.50 9.10
N PRO A 56 8.59 2.21 8.03
CA PRO A 56 8.71 1.62 6.69
C PRO A 56 9.64 0.41 6.64
N ALA A 57 10.79 0.49 7.31
CA ALA A 57 11.77 -0.61 7.35
C ALA A 57 11.26 -1.89 8.05
N ALA A 58 10.12 -1.82 8.74
CA ALA A 58 9.46 -2.97 9.35
C ALA A 58 8.51 -3.71 8.39
N THR A 59 8.40 -3.29 7.12
CA THR A 59 7.67 -4.02 6.07
C THR A 59 8.63 -4.54 5.01
N HIS A 60 8.25 -5.60 4.29
CA HIS A 60 9.08 -6.19 3.24
C HIS A 60 9.32 -5.21 2.07
N ILE A 61 8.35 -4.33 1.80
CA ILE A 61 8.36 -3.35 0.71
C ILE A 61 9.59 -2.45 0.76
N PHE A 62 10.04 -2.06 1.97
CA PHE A 62 11.20 -1.19 2.13
C PHE A 62 12.49 -1.80 1.57
N HIS A 63 12.61 -3.13 1.60
CA HIS A 63 13.81 -3.85 1.18
C HIS A 63 13.79 -4.26 -0.30
N GLN A 64 12.77 -3.82 -1.05
CA GLN A 64 12.57 -4.15 -2.45
C GLN A 64 12.61 -2.92 -3.34
N SER A 65 12.87 -3.13 -4.63
CA SER A 65 12.79 -2.10 -5.66
C SER A 65 11.66 -2.39 -6.64
N TYR A 66 10.86 -1.36 -6.97
CA TYR A 66 9.74 -1.48 -7.91
C TYR A 66 9.95 -0.58 -9.12
N SER A 67 9.52 -1.07 -10.29
CA SER A 67 9.49 -0.27 -11.52
C SER A 67 8.29 0.67 -11.49
N ASN A 68 8.52 1.98 -11.47
CA ASN A 68 7.45 2.99 -11.52
C ASN A 68 6.98 3.27 -12.97
N LYS A 69 6.84 2.22 -13.77
CA LYS A 69 6.35 2.32 -15.15
C LYS A 69 4.83 2.45 -15.14
N LYS A 70 4.31 3.41 -15.89
CA LYS A 70 2.88 3.55 -16.15
C LYS A 70 2.41 2.53 -17.19
N VAL A 71 1.40 1.74 -16.87
CA VAL A 71 0.79 0.73 -17.76
C VAL A 71 -0.69 1.03 -17.87
N SER A 72 -1.22 1.11 -19.09
CA SER A 72 -2.66 1.33 -19.33
C SER A 72 -3.43 0.00 -19.25
N PRO A 73 -4.68 -0.01 -18.75
CA PRO A 73 -5.47 1.14 -18.27
C PRO A 73 -5.02 1.64 -16.89
N LEU A 74 -5.05 2.96 -16.66
CA LEU A 74 -4.62 3.59 -15.39
C LEU A 74 -5.44 4.82 -14.99
N PHE A 75 -5.42 5.13 -13.70
CA PHE A 75 -5.89 6.42 -13.17
C PHE A 75 -4.79 7.49 -13.33
N ALA A 76 -5.15 8.64 -13.90
CA ALA A 76 -4.24 9.76 -14.12
C ALA A 76 -4.77 11.03 -13.44
N TYR A 77 -3.85 11.86 -12.95
CA TYR A 77 -4.19 13.21 -12.54
C TYR A 77 -4.71 14.01 -13.74
N GLN A 78 -5.66 14.89 -13.47
CA GLN A 78 -6.18 15.88 -14.42
C GLN A 78 -6.11 17.26 -13.78
N THR A 79 -6.05 18.30 -14.61
CA THR A 79 -6.08 19.68 -14.12
C THR A 79 -7.37 19.92 -13.34
N ALA A 80 -7.27 20.62 -12.20
CA ALA A 80 -8.44 21.05 -11.46
C ALA A 80 -9.31 21.94 -12.37
N PRO A 81 -10.64 21.88 -12.26
CA PRO A 81 -11.53 22.64 -13.13
C PRO A 81 -11.60 24.15 -12.79
N TYR A 82 -10.83 24.62 -11.80
CA TYR A 82 -10.83 26.00 -11.27
C TYR A 82 -9.41 26.55 -11.14
#